data_AF-A0A965MPK5-F1
#
_entry.id   AF-A0A965MPK5-F1
#
_cell.length_a   1.000
_cell.length_b   1.000
_cell.length_c   1.000
_cell.angle_alpha   90.00
_cell.angle_beta   90.00
_cell.angle_gamma   90.00
#
_symmetry.space_group_name_H-M   'P 1'
#
loop_
_entity.id
_entity.type
_entity.pdbx_description
1 polymer ?
#
loop_
_entity_poly.entity_id
_entity_poly.type
_entity_poly.pdbx_seq_one_letter_code
_entity_poly.pdbx_strand_id
1 'polypeptide(L)'
;MESYNAFTKRKKDLFGIFDILAIGNGETVAIQLTSKSNMSTRIKKISESPMLPEVLRSNWRILVFGWYKKENGRYDYKEFEF
;
A
#
# COMPACT_ATOMS: atom_id res chain seq x y z
N MET A 1 13.71 0.66 -12.59
CA MET A 1 13.32 1.78 -13.48
C MET A 1 11.83 1.68 -13.73
N GLU A 2 11.05 2.58 -13.14
CA GLU A 2 9.60 2.66 -13.36
C GLU A 2 9.32 3.22 -14.76
N SER A 3 8.33 2.65 -15.45
CA SER A 3 7.86 3.16 -16.76
C SER A 3 6.36 3.04 -16.80
N TYR A 4 5.70 4.18 -16.98
CA TYR A 4 4.27 4.28 -17.23
C TYR A 4 3.98 3.88 -18.68
N ASN A 5 3.26 2.77 -18.88
CA ASN A 5 2.86 2.31 -20.21
C ASN A 5 1.44 2.81 -20.51
N ALA A 6 1.34 3.89 -21.30
CA ALA A 6 0.08 4.51 -21.70
C ALA A 6 -0.85 3.56 -22.48
N PHE A 7 -0.28 2.52 -23.10
CA PHE A 7 -1.01 1.52 -23.88
C PHE A 7 -1.78 0.51 -23.01
N THR A 8 -1.36 0.30 -21.75
CA THR A 8 -1.98 -0.70 -20.84
C THR A 8 -2.59 -0.08 -19.58
N LYS A 9 -2.43 1.23 -19.36
CA LYS A 9 -2.88 1.98 -18.15
C LYS A 9 -2.41 1.35 -16.83
N ARG A 10 -1.28 0.61 -16.82
CA ARG A 10 -0.78 -0.07 -15.61
C ARG A 10 0.34 0.74 -14.97
N LYS A 11 0.08 1.23 -13.77
CA LYS A 11 1.10 1.71 -12.82
C LYS A 11 1.86 0.47 -12.33
N LYS A 12 3.19 0.45 -12.46
CA LYS A 12 4.02 -0.61 -11.87
C LYS A 12 4.09 -0.34 -10.37
N ASP A 13 3.24 -1.01 -9.60
CA ASP A 13 3.35 -1.02 -8.13
C ASP A 13 4.76 -1.46 -7.71
N LEU A 14 5.30 -0.84 -6.68
CA LEU A 14 6.57 -1.25 -6.08
C LEU A 14 6.37 -2.68 -5.54
N PHE A 15 7.19 -3.62 -6.02
CA PHE A 15 7.05 -5.07 -5.75
C PHE A 15 5.69 -5.68 -6.12
N GLY A 16 4.86 -4.98 -6.91
CA GLY A 16 3.48 -5.39 -7.23
C GLY A 16 2.50 -5.28 -6.06
N ILE A 17 2.87 -4.57 -4.99
CA ILE A 17 2.19 -4.58 -3.69
C ILE A 17 2.04 -3.17 -3.06
N PHE A 18 2.88 -2.19 -3.37
CA PHE A 18 2.78 -0.84 -2.78
C PHE A 18 2.56 0.25 -3.83
N ASP A 19 1.65 1.18 -3.50
CA ASP A 19 1.28 2.31 -4.34
C ASP A 19 2.26 3.48 -4.21
N ILE A 20 2.76 3.71 -2.99
CA ILE A 20 3.56 4.87 -2.61
C ILE A 20 4.70 4.39 -1.72
N LEU A 21 5.88 4.99 -1.90
CA LEU A 21 7.02 4.84 -1.00
C LEU A 21 7.42 6.24 -0.52
N ALA A 22 7.41 6.43 0.80
CA ALA A 22 7.92 7.64 1.43
C ALA A 22 9.27 7.33 2.09
N ILE A 23 10.26 8.18 1.85
CA ILE A 23 11.60 8.06 2.43
C ILE A 23 11.96 9.41 3.01
N GLY A 24 12.35 9.43 4.28
CA GLY A 24 12.71 10.66 4.98
C GLY A 24 12.94 10.39 6.46
N ASN A 25 13.58 11.32 7.17
CA ASN A 25 13.80 11.22 8.62
C ASN A 25 14.45 9.89 9.09
N GLY A 26 15.25 9.24 8.23
CA GLY A 26 15.85 7.94 8.53
C GLY A 26 14.89 6.74 8.48
N GLU A 27 13.63 6.94 8.09
CA GLU A 27 12.64 5.88 7.92
C GLU A 27 12.23 5.71 6.45
N THR A 28 11.76 4.51 6.13
CA THR A 28 11.14 4.20 4.85
C THR A 28 9.77 3.61 5.11
N VAL A 29 8.75 4.20 4.51
CA VAL A 29 7.35 3.83 4.70
C VAL A 29 6.74 3.47 3.35
N ALA A 30 6.39 2.19 3.20
CA ALA A 30 5.64 1.67 2.07
C ALA A 30 4.15 1.78 2.35
N ILE A 31 3.38 2.35 1.42
CA ILE A 31 1.96 2.65 1.61
C ILE A 31 1.15 1.99 0.49
N GLN A 32 0.09 1.27 0.86
CA GLN A 32 -0.94 0.77 -0.06
C GLN A 32 -2.27 1.51 0.17
N LEU A 33 -2.86 2.01 -0.90
CA LEU A 33 -4.15 2.68 -0.88
C LEU A 33 -5.23 1.76 -1.43
N THR A 34 -6.32 1.60 -0.69
CA THR A 34 -7.45 0.78 -1.15
C THR A 34 -8.77 1.26 -0.55
N SER A 35 -9.89 0.68 -0.98
CA SER A 35 -11.18 0.88 -0.32
C SER A 35 -11.25 0.02 0.95
N LYS A 36 -11.95 0.47 1.98
CA LYS A 36 -12.14 -0.29 3.22
C LYS A 36 -12.63 -1.73 2.98
N SER A 37 -13.54 -1.93 2.02
CA SER A 37 -14.07 -3.25 1.66
C SER A 37 -13.02 -4.19 1.05
N ASN A 38 -11.97 -3.66 0.43
CA ASN A 38 -10.88 -4.41 -0.20
C ASN A 38 -9.63 -4.51 0.68
N MET A 39 -9.65 -3.88 1.86
CA MET A 39 -8.51 -3.76 2.76
C MET A 39 -8.00 -5.13 3.20
N SER A 40 -8.88 -6.02 3.64
CA SER A 40 -8.51 -7.37 4.07
C SER A 40 -7.84 -8.18 2.97
N THR A 41 -8.31 -8.06 1.72
CA THR A 41 -7.68 -8.72 0.57
C THR A 41 -6.28 -8.18 0.28
N ARG A 42 -6.06 -6.88 0.44
CA ARG A 42 -4.74 -6.26 0.26
C ARG A 42 -3.78 -6.64 1.39
N ILE A 43 -4.24 -6.61 2.64
CA ILE A 43 -3.47 -7.08 3.80
C ILE A 43 -3.05 -8.54 3.59
N LYS A 44 -3.98 -9.41 3.17
CA LYS A 44 -3.66 -10.81 2.89
C LYS A 44 -2.62 -10.95 1.78
N LYS A 45 -2.77 -10.22 0.67
CA LYS A 45 -1.80 -10.21 -0.45
C LYS A 45 -0.41 -9.74 -0.01
N ILE A 46 -0.32 -8.74 0.86
CA ILE A 46 0.96 -8.27 1.45
C ILE A 46 1.56 -9.35 2.36
N SER A 47 0.73 -9.94 3.23
CA SER A 47 1.13 -11.00 4.17
C SER A 47 1.69 -12.24 3.46
N GLU A 48 1.08 -12.63 2.33
CA GLU A 48 1.53 -13.76 1.51
C GLU A 48 2.71 -13.43 0.58
N SER A 49 3.19 -12.18 0.59
CA SER A 49 4.30 -11.78 -0.29
C SER A 49 5.64 -12.33 0.20
N PRO A 50 6.46 -12.93 -0.68
CA PRO A 50 7.82 -13.33 -0.35
C PRO A 50 8.72 -12.12 -0.01
N MET A 51 8.32 -10.90 -0.36
CA MET A 51 9.09 -9.68 -0.06
C MET A 51 8.82 -9.14 1.34
N LEU A 52 7.71 -9.50 1.99
CA LEU A 52 7.39 -9.02 3.34
C LEU A 52 8.55 -9.21 4.34
N PRO A 53 9.17 -10.39 4.48
CA PRO A 53 10.28 -10.57 5.43
C PRO A 53 11.54 -9.77 5.09
N GLU A 54 11.79 -9.44 3.83
CA GLU A 54 12.92 -8.58 3.42
C GLU A 54 12.63 -7.10 3.73
N VAL A 55 11.39 -6.66 3.49
CA VAL A 55 10.94 -5.29 3.78
C VAL A 55 10.99 -5.02 5.29
N LEU A 56 10.49 -5.95 6.10
CA LEU A 56 10.57 -5.83 7.57
C LEU A 56 12.01 -5.88 8.08
N ARG A 57 12.87 -6.75 7.53
CA ARG A 57 14.31 -6.78 7.85
C ARG A 57 15.04 -5.49 7.47
N SER A 58 14.58 -4.83 6.43
CA SER A 58 15.11 -3.54 5.99
C SER A 58 14.65 -2.37 6.87
N ASN A 59 13.90 -2.65 7.94
CA ASN A 59 13.32 -1.67 8.87
C ASN A 59 12.34 -0.71 8.17
N TRP A 60 11.63 -1.19 7.15
CA TRP A 60 10.59 -0.44 6.48
C TRP A 60 9.27 -0.63 7.21
N ARG A 61 8.51 0.46 7.32
CA ARG A 61 7.13 0.42 7.81
C ARG A 61 6.19 0.18 6.64
N ILE A 62 5.14 -0.60 6.86
CA ILE A 62 4.14 -0.88 5.83
C ILE A 62 2.78 -0.42 6.33
N LEU A 63 2.18 0.55 5.66
CA LEU A 63 0.86 1.08 5.96
C LEU A 63 -0.14 0.73 4.87
N VAL A 64 -1.33 0.28 5.28
CA VAL A 64 -2.45 0.06 4.38
C VAL A 64 -3.58 0.99 4.79
N PHE A 65 -4.02 1.87 3.89
CA PHE A 65 -5.16 2.77 4.11
C PHE A 65 -6.38 2.32 3.31
N GLY A 66 -7.45 2.02 4.02
CA GLY A 66 -8.77 1.67 3.50
C GLY A 66 -9.73 2.85 3.55
N TRP A 67 -9.98 3.50 2.42
CA TRP A 67 -10.91 4.63 2.30
C TRP A 67 -12.37 4.16 2.20
N TYR A 68 -13.28 4.90 2.82
CA TYR A 68 -14.71 4.65 2.73
C TYR A 68 -15.51 5.95 2.89
N LYS A 69 -16.72 5.94 2.34
CA LYS A 69 -17.66 7.06 2.48
C LYS A 69 -18.58 6.78 3.68
N LYS A 70 -18.68 7.73 4.60
CA LYS A 70 -19.60 7.70 5.74
C LYS A 70 -21.03 8.01 5.25
N GLU A 71 -22.02 7.67 6.07
CA GLU A 71 -23.44 7.94 5.80
C GLU A 71 -23.71 9.43 5.54
N ASN A 72 -23.02 10.31 6.29
CA ASN A 72 -23.08 11.77 6.12
C ASN A 72 -22.30 12.30 4.87
N GLY A 73 -22.02 11.44 3.90
CA GLY A 73 -21.38 11.79 2.62
C GLY A 73 -19.89 12.13 2.66
N ARG A 74 -19.28 12.27 3.85
CA ARG A 74 -17.84 12.55 4.02
C ARG A 74 -16.98 11.30 3.86
N TYR A 75 -15.77 11.46 3.34
CA TYR A 75 -14.79 10.40 3.27
C TYR A 75 -14.03 10.25 4.59
N ASP A 76 -13.72 9.02 4.93
CA ASP A 76 -12.93 8.64 6.09
C ASP A 76 -12.01 7.47 5.70
N TYR A 77 -11.04 7.16 6.55
CA TYR A 77 -10.09 6.09 6.29
C TYR A 77 -9.90 5.20 7.51
N LYS A 78 -9.52 3.95 7.27
CA LYS A 78 -9.01 3.03 8.28
C LYS A 78 -7.58 2.66 7.92
N GLU A 79 -6.69 2.61 8.90
CA GLU A 79 -5.30 2.20 8.70
C GLU A 79 -5.00 0.83 9.32
N PHE A 80 -3.97 0.18 8.79
CA PHE A 80 -3.38 -1.05 9.30
C PHE A 80 -1.87 -0.99 9.06
N GLU A 81 -1.09 -1.40 10.06
CA GLU A 81 0.37 -1.44 10.02
C GLU A 81 0.84 -2.90 10.23
N PHE A 82 1.90 -3.28 9.52
CA PHE A 82 2.58 -4.58 9.68
C PHE A 82 3.79 -4.49 10.61
#